data_AF-N8VGY6-F1
#
_entry.id   AF-N8VGY6-F1
#
_cell.length_a   1.000
_cell.length_b   1.000
_cell.length_c   1.000
_cell.angle_alpha   90.00
_cell.angle_beta   90.00
_cell.angle_gamma   90.00
#
_symmetry.space_group_name_H-M   'P 1'
#
loop_
_entity.id
_entity.type
_entity.pdbx_description
1 polymer ?
#
loop_
_entity_poly.entity_id
_entity_poly.type
_entity_poly.pdbx_seq_one_letter_code
_entity_poly.pdbx_strand_id
1 'polypeptide(L)' 'MESSVIELLKPVTLEKENCHPIIFEAGTVLKVVMQTPTSLLVSNDDDFNFTIPLKDENDVWREL' A
#
# COMPACT_ATOMS: atom_id res chain seq x y z
N MET A 1 3.70 -14.43 -13.82
CA MET A 1 2.90 -13.62 -12.89
C MET A 1 3.62 -12.29 -12.82
N GLU A 2 3.10 -11.31 -13.54
CA GLU A 2 3.69 -9.97 -13.58
C GLU A 2 3.67 -9.38 -12.17
N SER A 3 4.76 -8.71 -11.82
CA SER A 3 4.88 -8.08 -10.50
C SER A 3 4.04 -6.81 -10.54
N SER A 4 2.76 -6.91 -10.17
CA SER A 4 1.92 -5.71 -10.05
C SER A 4 2.54 -4.77 -9.01
N VAL A 5 2.68 -3.51 -9.39
CA VAL A 5 3.10 -2.44 -8.49
C VAL A 5 2.01 -1.39 -8.48
N ILE A 6 1.81 -0.77 -7.33
CA ILE A 6 0.84 0.30 -7.15
C ILE A 6 1.55 1.57 -6.71
N GLU A 7 0.99 2.71 -7.07
CA GLU A 7 1.43 4.02 -6.62
C GLU A 7 0.38 4.61 -5.67
N LEU A 8 0.82 5.15 -4.54
CA LEU A 8 -0.04 5.91 -3.64
C LEU A 8 -0.34 7.29 -4.24
N LEU A 9 -1.62 7.61 -4.41
CA LEU A 9 -2.08 8.94 -4.82
C LEU A 9 -2.23 9.89 -3.63
N LYS A 10 -2.40 9.35 -2.42
CA LYS A 10 -2.56 10.09 -1.16
C LYS A 10 -1.63 9.53 -0.09
N PRO A 11 -1.21 10.34 0.89
CA PRO A 11 -0.40 9.83 1.98
C PRO A 11 -1.19 8.84 2.83
N VAL A 12 -0.57 7.72 3.17
CA VAL A 12 -1.15 6.67 4.02
C VAL A 12 -0.40 6.66 5.33
N THR A 13 -1.12 6.87 6.44
CA THR A 13 -0.57 6.76 7.79
C THR A 13 -1.01 5.45 8.41
N LEU A 14 -0.05 4.62 8.78
CA LEU A 14 -0.27 3.39 9.51
C LEU A 14 0.00 3.64 10.99
N GLU A 15 -1.05 3.55 11.79
CA GLU A 15 -0.99 3.71 13.24
C GLU A 15 -1.08 2.33 13.91
N LYS A 16 -0.21 2.08 14.88
CA LYS A 16 -0.25 0.87 15.70
C LYS A 16 0.01 1.24 17.16
N GLU A 17 -0.73 0.60 18.07
CA GLU A 17 -0.61 0.85 19.49
C GLU A 17 0.84 0.63 19.97
N ASN A 18 1.38 1.64 20.67
CA ASN A 18 2.77 1.71 21.16
C ASN A 18 3.88 1.73 20.09
N CYS A 19 3.57 2.03 18.83
CA CYS A 19 4.56 2.24 17.77
C CYS A 19 4.49 3.67 17.21
N HIS A 20 5.61 4.14 16.67
CA HIS A 20 5.59 5.37 15.88
C HIS A 20 4.77 5.15 14.60
N PRO A 21 3.91 6.10 14.22
CA PRO A 21 3.14 6.00 12.99
C PRO A 21 4.08 5.97 11.79
N ILE A 22 3.82 5.08 10.85
CA ILE A 22 4.55 5.01 9.60
C ILE A 22 3.75 5.78 8.56
N ILE A 23 4.35 6.83 8.01
CA ILE A 23 3.71 7.68 7.01
C ILE A 23 4.34 7.37 5.66
N PHE A 24 3.52 6.94 4.71
CA PHE A 24 3.88 6.81 3.31
C PHE A 24 3.37 8.03 2.56
N GLU A 25 4.25 8.74 1.87
CA GLU A 25 3.89 9.93 1.12
C GLU A 25 3.17 9.56 -0.20
N ALA A 26 2.40 10.52 -0.73
CA ALA A 26 1.87 10.38 -2.09
C ALA A 26 3.03 10.30 -3.11
N GLY A 27 2.88 9.46 -4.13
CA GLY A 27 3.93 9.11 -5.10
C GLY A 27 4.78 7.92 -4.66
N THR A 28 4.56 7.35 -3.47
CA THR A 28 5.26 6.12 -3.05
C THR A 28 4.78 4.95 -3.89
N VAL A 29 5.72 4.20 -4.46
CA VAL A 29 5.44 2.96 -5.20
C VAL A 29 5.60 1.77 -4.27
N LEU A 30 4.65 0.85 -4.32
CA LEU A 30 4.57 -0.33 -3.49
C LEU A 30 4.38 -1.57 -4.35
N LYS A 31 5.04 -2.65 -3.98
CA LYS A 31 4.96 -3.91 -4.71
C LYS A 31 3.82 -4.75 -4.19
N VAL A 32 2.94 -5.23 -5.06
CA VAL A 32 1.88 -6.16 -4.67
C VAL A 32 2.49 -7.53 -4.40
N VAL A 33 2.34 -8.00 -3.17
CA VAL A 33 2.78 -9.32 -2.72
C VAL A 33 1.66 -10.33 -2.89
N MET A 34 0.43 -9.95 -2.55
CA MET A 34 -0.73 -10.82 -2.60
C MET A 34 -2.01 -10.00 -2.75
N GLN A 35 -2.99 -10.53 -3.47
CA GLN A 35 -4.34 -9.96 -3.51
C GLN A 35 -5.30 -10.82 -2.70
N THR A 36 -6.07 -10.17 -1.83
CA THR A 36 -7.23 -10.76 -1.15
C THR A 36 -8.51 -10.25 -1.82
N PRO A 37 -9.69 -10.85 -1.57
CA PRO A 37 -10.94 -10.42 -2.19
C PRO A 37 -11.34 -8.97 -1.91
N THR A 38 -10.82 -8.37 -0.84
CA THR A 38 -11.19 -7.02 -0.39
C THR A 38 -10.02 -6.06 -0.29
N SER A 39 -8.78 -6.52 -0.41
CA SER A 39 -7.57 -5.73 -0.16
C SER A 39 -6.34 -6.30 -0.87
N LEU A 40 -5.36 -5.46 -1.15
CA LEU A 40 -4.03 -5.84 -1.63
C LEU A 40 -3.04 -5.82 -0.47
N LEU A 41 -2.29 -6.90 -0.31
CA LEU A 41 -1.08 -6.90 0.51
C LEU A 41 0.07 -6.37 -0.35
N VAL A 42 0.63 -5.25 0.07
CA VAL A 42 1.73 -4.59 -0.61
C VAL A 42 2.94 -4.47 0.29
N SER A 43 4.11 -4.40 -0.31
CA SER A 43 5.40 -4.24 0.36
C SER A 43 6.10 -3.00 -0.16
N ASN A 44 6.71 -2.24 0.74
CA ASN A 44 7.65 -1.17 0.37
C ASN A 44 9.09 -1.72 0.21
N ASP A 45 10.03 -0.83 -0.07
CA ASP A 45 11.46 -1.14 -0.21
C ASP A 45 12.16 -1.52 1.12
N ASP A 46 11.56 -1.22 2.27
CA ASP A 46 12.06 -1.59 3.60
C ASP A 46 11.57 -2.97 4.06
N ASP A 47 11.07 -3.81 3.13
CA ASP A 47 10.41 -5.09 3.41
C ASP A 47 9.18 -4.97 4.35
N PHE A 48 8.64 -3.77 4.53
CA PHE A 48 7.46 -3.54 5.34
C PHE A 48 6.18 -3.82 4.53
N ASN A 49 5.35 -4.72 5.04
CA ASN A 49 4.15 -5.17 4.36
C ASN A 49 2.89 -4.64 5.06
N PHE A 50 1.96 -4.13 4.28
CA PHE A 50 0.66 -3.69 4.77
C PHE A 50 -0.44 -3.91 3.75
N THR A 51 -1.68 -3.87 4.22
CA THR A 51 -2.85 -4.09 3.38
C THR A 51 -3.51 -2.78 3.00
N ILE A 52 -3.84 -2.61 1.72
CA ILE A 52 -4.62 -1.47 1.23
C ILE A 52 -5.96 -1.97 0.68
N PRO A 53 -7.10 -1.35 1.02
CA PRO A 53 -8.40 -1.79 0.53
C PRO A 53 -8.54 -1.61 -0.99
N LEU A 54 -9.14 -2.60 -1.65
CA LEU A 54 -9.42 -2.53 -3.10
C LEU A 54 -10.41 -1.42 -3.46
N LYS A 55 -11.33 -1.11 -2.54
CA LYS A 55 -12.29 0.00 -2.69
C LYS A 55 -11.65 1.38 -2.82
N ASP A 56 -10.38 1.53 -2.42
CA ASP A 56 -9.66 2.80 -2.43
C ASP A 56 -8.79 2.95 -3.70
N GLU A 57 -8.93 2.03 -4.66
CA GLU A 57 -8.32 2.08 -5.99
C GLU A 57 -8.81 3.31 -6.77
N ASN A 58 -7.88 4.00 -7.43
CA ASN A 58 -8.04 5.32 -8.08
C ASN A 58 -8.32 6.50 -7.14
N ASP A 59 -8.52 6.27 -5.84
CA ASP A 59 -8.76 7.32 -4.84
C ASP A 59 -7.57 7.56 -3.92
N VAL A 60 -6.96 6.49 -3.41
CA VAL A 60 -5.80 6.51 -2.49
C VAL A 60 -4.58 5.89 -3.16
N TRP A 61 -4.78 4.92 -4.05
CA TRP A 61 -3.71 4.26 -4.78
C TRP A 61 -4.16 3.88 -6.20
N ARG A 62 -3.23 3.62 -7.10
CA ARG A 62 -3.51 3.12 -8.47
C ARG A 62 -2.50 2.04 -8.88
N GLU A 63 -2.91 1.08 -9.68
CA GLU A 63 -1.98 0.12 -10.32
C GLU A 63 -1.25 0.80 -11.49
N LEU A 64 0.02 0.43 -11.71
CA LEU A 64 0.87 0.91 -12.81
C LEU A 64 1.06 -0.15 -13.90
#